data_AF-A0A426QMN7-F1
#
_entry.id   AF-A0A426QMN7-F1
#
_cell.length_a   1.000
_cell.length_b   1.000
_cell.length_c   1.000
_cell.angle_alpha   90.00
_cell.angle_beta   90.00
_cell.angle_gamma   90.00
#
_symmetry.space_group_name_H-M   'P 1'
#
loop_
_entity.id
_entity.type
_entity.pdbx_description
1 polymer ?
#
loop_
_entity_poly.entity_id
_entity_poly.type
_entity_poly.pdbx_seq_one_letter_code
_entity_poly.pdbx_strand_id
1 'polypeptide(L)'
;MDSGATAITQGEGKRAYDLLSALLAEVRSANIQYTVEPGDSLWGISAKPEIYNNPYQWPLIYKANSDKIQDADLIHPGQEFSIDRNPSAAEVDAAVDHAKTRGAWSIGEVEASDRDYLGGLRVR
;
A
#
# COMPACT_ATOMS: atom_id res chain seq x y z
N MET A 1 12.58 35.47 -35.53
CA MET A 1 11.12 35.42 -35.34
C MET A 1 10.68 34.31 -36.28
N ASP A 2 10.28 33.12 -35.88
CA ASP A 2 9.56 32.67 -34.70
C ASP A 2 9.69 31.13 -34.69
N SER A 3 10.49 30.58 -33.77
CA SER A 3 10.65 29.13 -33.59
C SER A 3 9.93 28.64 -32.33
N GLY A 4 9.16 29.51 -31.67
CA GLY A 4 8.44 29.20 -30.44
C GLY A 4 7.00 28.68 -30.68
N ALA A 5 6.42 28.97 -31.85
CA ALA A 5 5.00 28.71 -32.11
C ALA A 5 4.66 27.30 -32.60
N THR A 6 5.65 26.44 -32.93
CA THR A 6 5.36 25.13 -33.55
C THR A 6 5.14 23.97 -32.55
N ALA A 7 5.57 24.12 -31.30
CA ALA A 7 5.40 23.07 -30.27
C ALA A 7 3.99 23.02 -29.66
N ILE A 8 3.26 24.14 -29.68
CA ILE A 8 1.88 24.24 -29.18
C ILE A 8 0.84 23.65 -30.16
N THR A 9 1.22 23.39 -31.41
CA THR A 9 0.29 23.02 -32.50
C THR A 9 0.16 21.51 -32.73
N GLN A 10 1.02 20.67 -32.13
CA GLN A 10 1.00 19.21 -32.37
C GLN A 10 0.13 18.39 -31.38
N GLY A 11 -0.54 19.04 -30.43
CA GLY A 11 -1.43 18.35 -29.48
C GLY A 11 -0.73 17.38 -28.52
N GLU A 12 0.60 17.34 -28.54
CA GLU A 12 1.42 16.45 -27.71
C GLU A 12 1.28 16.79 -26.23
N GLY A 13 1.20 18.08 -25.87
CA GLY A 13 0.95 18.51 -24.49
C GLY A 13 -0.42 18.07 -23.96
N LYS A 14 -1.46 18.13 -24.80
CA LYS A 14 -2.80 17.65 -24.42
C LYS A 14 -2.82 16.13 -24.28
N ARG A 15 -2.22 15.39 -25.22
CA ARG A 15 -2.13 13.93 -25.14
C ARG A 15 -1.31 13.47 -23.95
N ALA A 16 -0.17 14.12 -23.66
CA ALA A 16 0.63 13.83 -22.48
C ALA A 16 -0.15 14.11 -21.19
N TYR A 17 -0.89 15.22 -21.13
CA TYR A 17 -1.77 15.53 -20.00
C TYR A 17 -2.91 14.52 -19.85
N ASP A 18 -3.58 14.14 -20.95
CA ASP A 18 -4.67 13.17 -20.94
C ASP A 18 -4.18 11.79 -20.48
N LEU A 19 -3.00 11.33 -20.96
CA LEU A 19 -2.38 10.08 -20.55
C LEU A 19 -1.94 10.11 -19.08
N LEU A 20 -1.32 11.20 -18.63
CA LEU A 20 -0.95 11.38 -17.24
C LEU A 20 -2.19 11.39 -16.32
N SER A 21 -3.26 12.04 -16.76
CA SER A 21 -4.53 12.09 -16.02
C SER A 21 -5.20 10.72 -15.90
N ALA A 22 -5.21 9.95 -16.99
CA ALA A 22 -5.74 8.58 -17.01
C ALA A 22 -4.93 7.64 -16.09
N LEU A 23 -3.60 7.67 -16.19
CA LEU A 23 -2.72 6.88 -15.33
C LEU A 23 -2.88 7.27 -13.85
N LEU A 24 -2.99 8.57 -13.57
CA LEU A 24 -3.19 9.06 -12.21
C LEU A 24 -4.57 8.66 -11.66
N ALA A 25 -5.61 8.60 -12.48
CA ALA A 25 -6.91 8.09 -12.08
C ALA A 25 -6.87 6.58 -11.78
N GLU A 26 -6.13 5.81 -12.58
CA GLU A 26 -5.91 4.37 -12.35
C GLU A 26 -5.13 4.12 -11.05
N VAL A 27 -4.03 4.82 -10.82
CA VAL A 27 -3.24 4.75 -9.57
C VAL A 27 -4.09 5.19 -8.37
N ARG A 28 -4.90 6.25 -8.49
CA ARG A 28 -5.84 6.65 -7.44
C ARG A 28 -6.97 5.66 -7.20
N SER A 29 -7.35 4.87 -8.21
CA SER A 29 -8.33 3.80 -8.02
C SER A 29 -7.73 2.61 -7.27
N ALA A 30 -6.42 2.42 -7.39
CA ALA A 30 -5.66 1.42 -6.66
C ALA A 30 -5.44 1.84 -5.20
N ASN A 31 -5.14 3.10 -4.90
CA ASN A 31 -4.89 3.54 -3.52
C ASN A 31 -6.14 4.10 -2.84
N ILE A 32 -6.55 3.51 -1.71
CA ILE A 32 -7.67 4.00 -0.90
C ILE A 32 -7.20 4.38 0.50
N GLN A 33 -7.95 5.28 1.14
CA GLN A 33 -7.79 5.61 2.55
C GLN A 33 -8.78 4.81 3.38
N TYR A 34 -8.29 4.18 4.44
CA TYR A 34 -9.09 3.44 5.41
C TYR A 34 -8.93 4.05 6.79
N THR A 35 -10.04 4.29 7.48
CA THR A 35 -10.03 4.73 8.88
C THR A 35 -10.26 3.52 9.77
N VAL A 36 -9.31 3.25 10.68
CA VAL A 36 -9.39 2.12 11.61
C VAL A 36 -10.63 2.25 12.49
N GLU A 37 -11.44 1.20 12.54
CA GLU A 37 -12.65 1.12 13.36
C GLU A 37 -12.38 0.39 14.69
N PRO A 38 -13.21 0.60 15.73
CA PRO A 38 -13.12 -0.18 16.96
C PRO A 38 -13.19 -1.69 16.72
N GLY A 39 -12.17 -2.42 17.16
CA GLY A 39 -12.07 -3.88 17.01
C GLY A 39 -11.36 -4.35 15.74
N ASP A 40 -10.92 -3.43 14.88
CA ASP A 40 -10.08 -3.78 13.74
C ASP A 40 -8.71 -4.33 14.18
N SER A 41 -8.18 -5.21 13.35
CA SER A 41 -6.79 -5.65 13.32
C SER A 41 -6.30 -5.58 11.87
N LEU A 42 -4.99 -5.51 11.62
CA LEU A 42 -4.49 -5.52 10.24
C LEU A 42 -4.96 -6.76 9.46
N TRP A 43 -5.02 -7.92 10.14
CA TRP A 43 -5.59 -9.16 9.61
C TRP A 43 -7.08 -9.05 9.26
N GLY A 44 -7.87 -8.43 10.15
CA GLY A 44 -9.29 -8.21 9.92
C GLY A 44 -9.55 -7.25 8.77
N ILE A 45 -8.78 -6.16 8.67
CA ILE A 45 -8.88 -5.17 7.59
C ILE A 45 -8.53 -5.83 6.25
N SER A 46 -7.43 -6.57 6.15
CA SER A 46 -7.02 -7.23 4.90
C SER A 46 -8.01 -8.31 4.44
N ALA A 47 -8.73 -8.95 5.37
CA ALA A 47 -9.75 -9.94 5.04
C ALA A 47 -11.01 -9.33 4.39
N LYS A 48 -11.25 -8.03 4.52
CA LYS A 48 -12.46 -7.38 3.96
C LYS A 48 -12.46 -7.49 2.43
N PRO A 49 -13.60 -7.83 1.79
CA PRO A 49 -13.69 -7.97 0.33
C PRO A 49 -13.29 -6.72 -0.46
N GLU A 50 -13.55 -5.55 0.10
CA GLU A 50 -13.21 -4.25 -0.48
C GLU A 50 -11.71 -3.91 -0.40
N ILE A 51 -10.96 -4.59 0.48
CA ILE A 51 -9.53 -4.39 0.71
C ILE A 51 -8.72 -5.37 -0.15
N TYR A 52 -8.47 -6.59 0.36
CA TYR A 52 -7.72 -7.63 -0.35
C TYR A 52 -8.50 -8.93 -0.48
N ASN A 53 -9.59 -9.08 0.27
CA ASN A 53 -10.29 -10.36 0.42
C ASN A 53 -9.33 -11.51 0.83
N ASN A 54 -8.24 -11.17 1.52
CA ASN A 54 -7.22 -12.13 1.91
C ASN A 54 -6.51 -11.66 3.19
N PRO A 55 -6.77 -12.30 4.33
CA PRO A 55 -6.16 -11.89 5.59
C PRO A 55 -4.63 -11.93 5.58
N TYR A 56 -4.02 -12.88 4.84
CA TYR A 56 -2.57 -13.05 4.78
C TYR A 56 -1.84 -11.88 4.10
N GLN A 57 -2.57 -10.93 3.51
CA GLN A 57 -2.01 -9.71 2.92
C GLN A 57 -1.93 -8.53 3.90
N TRP A 58 -2.25 -8.73 5.18
CA TRP A 58 -2.10 -7.69 6.20
C TRP A 58 -0.71 -7.02 6.24
N PRO A 59 0.41 -7.70 5.92
CA PRO A 59 1.73 -7.05 5.93
C PRO A 59 1.85 -5.93 4.88
N LEU A 60 1.05 -5.95 3.81
CA LEU A 60 1.01 -4.85 2.83
C LEU A 60 0.54 -3.55 3.48
N ILE A 61 -0.49 -3.62 4.33
CA ILE A 61 -1.02 -2.47 5.08
C ILE A 61 0.06 -1.97 6.05
N TYR A 62 0.73 -2.88 6.74
CA TYR A 62 1.79 -2.53 7.68
C TYR A 62 2.96 -1.81 6.98
N LYS A 63 3.46 -2.37 5.88
CA LYS A 63 4.55 -1.80 5.09
C LYS A 63 4.22 -0.40 4.58
N ALA A 64 3.03 -0.24 3.99
CA ALA A 64 2.58 1.03 3.42
C ALA A 64 2.41 2.14 4.47
N ASN A 65 2.22 1.78 5.75
CA ASN A 65 1.96 2.71 6.85
C ASN A 65 2.95 2.54 8.00
N SER A 66 4.17 2.08 7.71
CA SER A 66 5.22 1.82 8.70
C SER A 66 5.69 3.08 9.44
N ASP A 67 5.39 4.26 8.91
CA ASP A 67 5.56 5.56 9.57
C ASP A 67 4.47 5.85 10.62
N LYS A 68 3.30 5.20 10.52
CA LYS A 68 2.13 5.40 11.40
C LYS A 68 1.89 4.22 12.35
N ILE A 69 2.34 3.02 11.98
CA ILE A 69 2.15 1.79 12.73
C ILE A 69 3.49 1.40 13.34
N GLN A 70 3.63 1.59 14.65
CA GLN A 70 4.85 1.20 15.37
C GLN A 70 4.91 -0.30 15.61
N ASP A 71 3.75 -0.90 15.85
CA ASP A 71 3.58 -2.33 16.12
C ASP A 71 2.35 -2.82 15.35
N ALA A 72 2.53 -3.87 14.53
CA ALA A 72 1.49 -4.43 13.68
C ALA A 72 0.30 -4.99 14.48
N ASP A 73 0.52 -5.39 15.73
CA ASP A 73 -0.51 -5.90 16.62
C ASP A 73 -1.20 -4.78 17.43
N LEU A 74 -0.70 -3.54 17.35
CA LEU A 74 -1.21 -2.40 18.11
C LEU A 74 -1.63 -1.26 17.17
N ILE A 75 -2.78 -1.44 16.53
CA ILE A 75 -3.48 -0.36 15.82
C ILE A 75 -4.59 0.23 16.70
N HIS A 76 -4.95 1.48 16.44
CA HIS A 76 -5.90 2.25 17.22
C HIS A 76 -7.01 2.84 16.35
N PRO A 77 -8.27 2.86 16.83
CA PRO A 77 -9.37 3.48 16.12
C PRO A 77 -9.08 4.94 15.76
N GLY A 78 -9.48 5.35 14.57
CA GLY A 78 -9.24 6.69 14.02
C GLY A 78 -7.89 6.88 13.33
N GLN A 79 -7.00 5.89 13.34
CA GLN A 79 -5.82 5.94 12.47
C GLN A 79 -6.23 5.87 10.99
N GLU A 80 -5.56 6.65 10.14
CA GLU A 80 -5.77 6.64 8.69
C GLU A 80 -4.66 5.88 7.98
N PHE A 81 -5.02 4.75 7.36
CA PHE A 81 -4.11 3.91 6.58
C PHE A 81 -4.32 4.11 5.08
N SER A 82 -3.22 4.22 4.36
CA SER A 82 -3.18 4.11 2.91
C SER A 82 -3.11 2.62 2.55
N ILE A 83 -4.01 2.18 1.68
CA ILE A 83 -4.10 0.80 1.22
C ILE A 83 -3.96 0.80 -0.29
N ASP A 84 -2.89 0.18 -0.79
CA ASP A 84 -2.73 -0.11 -2.21
C ASP A 84 -3.45 -1.41 -2.56
N ARG A 85 -4.53 -1.32 -3.35
CA ARG A 85 -5.38 -2.42 -3.83
C ARG A 85 -4.83 -3.10 -5.10
N ASN A 86 -3.75 -2.59 -5.67
CA ASN A 86 -3.08 -3.21 -6.81
C ASN A 86 -1.57 -3.46 -6.55
N PRO A 87 -1.24 -4.19 -5.46
CA PRO A 87 0.15 -4.54 -5.17
C PRO A 87 0.72 -5.45 -6.25
N SER A 88 2.04 -5.41 -6.45
CA SER A 88 2.68 -6.35 -7.36
C SER A 88 2.58 -7.80 -6.84
N ALA A 89 2.56 -8.79 -7.74
CA ALA A 89 2.49 -10.20 -7.35
C ALA A 89 3.63 -10.60 -6.40
N ALA A 90 4.84 -10.07 -6.61
CA ALA A 90 5.99 -10.30 -5.74
C ALA A 90 5.77 -9.75 -4.32
N GLU A 91 5.10 -8.61 -4.18
CA GLU A 91 4.75 -8.05 -2.87
C GLU A 91 3.66 -8.86 -2.17
N VAL A 92 2.68 -9.36 -2.93
CA VAL A 92 1.66 -10.27 -2.41
C VAL A 92 2.30 -11.55 -1.89
N ASP A 93 3.19 -12.16 -2.67
CA ASP A 93 3.90 -13.39 -2.28
C ASP A 93 4.74 -13.15 -1.02
N ALA A 94 5.52 -12.07 -0.97
CA ALA A 94 6.31 -11.71 0.20
C ALA A 94 5.43 -11.44 1.44
N ALA A 95 4.28 -10.77 1.27
CA ALA A 95 3.34 -10.53 2.37
C ALA A 95 2.72 -11.83 2.88
N VAL A 96 2.31 -12.72 1.98
CA VAL A 96 1.72 -14.02 2.34
C VAL A 96 2.75 -14.90 3.04
N ASP A 97 3.98 -14.93 2.54
CA ASP A 97 5.08 -15.69 3.15
C ASP A 97 5.40 -15.13 4.54
N HIS A 98 5.51 -13.81 4.69
CA HIS A 98 5.69 -13.17 5.99
C HIS A 98 4.56 -13.53 6.97
N ALA A 99 3.30 -13.35 6.57
CA ALA A 99 2.15 -13.63 7.40
C ALA A 99 2.09 -15.11 7.86
N LYS A 100 2.56 -16.05 7.04
CA LYS A 100 2.61 -17.48 7.38
C LYS A 100 3.81 -17.85 8.26
N THR A 101 4.93 -17.14 8.11
CA THR A 101 6.20 -17.48 8.76
C THR A 101 6.52 -16.65 10.00
N ARG A 102 5.78 -15.55 10.23
CA ARG A 102 5.90 -14.67 11.41
C ARG A 102 5.95 -15.45 12.73
N GLY A 103 5.10 -16.47 12.86
CA GLY A 103 4.99 -17.32 14.05
C GLY A 103 3.57 -17.33 14.61
N ALA A 104 3.38 -17.96 15.77
CA ALA A 104 2.11 -17.87 16.50
C ALA A 104 1.99 -16.46 17.12
N TRP A 105 0.86 -15.79 16.93
CA TRP A 105 0.57 -14.46 17.49
C TRP A 105 0.94 -14.43 18.98
N SER A 106 2.05 -13.77 19.31
CA SER A 106 2.54 -13.63 20.68
C SER A 106 2.48 -12.16 21.07
N ILE A 107 1.53 -11.80 21.93
CA ILE A 107 1.37 -10.44 22.43
C ILE A 107 2.63 -10.01 23.20
N GLY A 108 3.34 -8.96 22.76
CA GLY A 108 4.24 -8.19 23.64
C GLY A 108 5.58 -7.66 23.10
N GLU A 109 6.03 -8.01 21.89
CA GLU A 109 7.23 -7.41 21.29
C GLU A 109 7.03 -7.20 19.79
N VAL A 110 7.44 -6.05 19.25
CA VAL A 110 7.62 -5.86 17.80
C VAL A 110 8.57 -6.97 17.33
N GLU A 111 8.02 -7.95 16.61
CA GLU A 111 8.78 -9.13 16.26
C GLU A 111 9.94 -8.75 15.34
N ALA A 112 11.12 -9.36 15.54
CA ALA A 112 12.28 -9.12 14.67
C ALA A 112 11.96 -9.41 13.19
N SER A 113 11.09 -10.38 12.96
CA SER A 113 10.54 -10.75 11.64
C SER A 113 9.84 -9.57 10.96
N ASP A 114 9.09 -8.75 11.70
CA ASP A 114 8.38 -7.58 11.15
C ASP A 114 9.36 -6.51 10.68
N ARG A 115 10.46 -6.29 11.42
CA ARG A 115 11.53 -5.39 11.00
C ARG A 115 12.25 -5.90 9.77
N ASP A 116 12.51 -7.21 9.69
CA ASP A 116 13.14 -7.84 8.53
C ASP A 116 12.25 -7.72 7.29
N TYR A 117 10.93 -7.90 7.42
CA TYR A 117 9.98 -7.69 6.33
C TYR A 117 9.98 -6.23 5.84
N LEU A 118 9.99 -5.26 6.75
CA LEU A 118 10.07 -3.83 6.39
C LEU A 118 11.42 -3.44 5.78
N GLY A 119 12.51 -4.09 6.20
CA GLY A 119 13.88 -3.81 5.73
C GLY A 119 14.28 -4.54 4.45
N GLY A 120 13.77 -5.75 4.23
CA GLY A 120 14.18 -6.69 3.18
C GLY A 120 13.85 -6.25 1.75
N LEU A 121 12.92 -5.31 1.57
CA LEU A 121 12.54 -4.78 0.26
C LEU A 121 13.09 -3.37 -0.04
N ARG A 122 14.04 -2.87 0.75
CA ARG A 122 14.84 -1.69 0.40
C ARG A 122 16.12 -2.14 -0.30
N VAL A 123 16.00 -2.49 -1.58
CA VAL A 123 17.18 -2.56 -2.46
C VAL A 123 17.69 -1.13 -2.65
N ARG A 124 19.01 -0.98 -2.47
CA ARG A 124 19.75 0.27 -2.69
C ARG A 124 19.69 0.76 -4.13
#